data_AF-A0A7R9F553-F1
#
_entry.id   AF-A0A7R9F553-F1
#
_cell.length_a   1.000
_cell.length_b   1.000
_cell.length_c   1.000
_cell.angle_alpha   90.00
_cell.angle_beta   90.00
_cell.angle_gamma   90.00
#
_symmetry.space_group_name_H-M   'P 1'
#
loop_
_entity.id
_entity.type
_entity.pdbx_description
1 polymer ?
#
loop_
_entity_poly.entity_id
_entity_poly.type
_entity_poly.pdbx_seq_one_letter_code
_entity_poly.pdbx_strand_id
1 'polypeptide(L)'
;MMPLKRESIKLAHKNQRKSAWSPAGVVYTCSWILICLSMCYVTVKMIYSQNKEDNPNVTLDSLAGDLIEPVTTCIIGAIIHVMALAHASKLPRLLSKLSELDGEMLGTSLAVHDRDYRFTLAINVAYSMVYLVLKGIRLVSQNQYELSAVWLIPLDLIHMSVFFGEGQFASICYFIKQRFTFMNGKLREMEHSLQGMMPLKGVLENREKVKWSCGEVFYSGLWILSCFFLVYPISVTIFYKSRLSQPKEQLDKTLTNMLEPALSCLVGAIVHIANMLKIKSLPRLLRKIFNVDSKLLFTERKTHSSGFRFGITTFSLYLFLFLAIKRIRVVSLKLHQYHEDLIFLGLDFILLSVFIGETQFLTLGYFLKQRFTLVNVKLKALDWETLGNQNSVMFSGRRHCRWLEEDPISVYTLEMLRQAHMRLSDCTTMLSEIYGVQLLVWVAVSFLQIPTSLYKLFNPTEINTWTIIAMVSWCCYFVVRFFVAIKLCSSTSDEAHRSWELVENLKQRSLPAPIMEEVGAEYMMVDHNENNNCVFQLNLFARHVSSQKIEFSACGFFNLDMSLMTSVLAAGVTYLVIMVQLQSQ
;
A
#
# COMPACT_ATOMS: atom_id res chain seq x y z
N MET A 1 17.83 33.41 39.55
CA MET A 1 18.03 33.52 38.08
C MET A 1 16.97 32.80 37.23
N MET A 2 16.21 31.80 37.72
CA MET A 2 15.17 31.11 36.93
C MET A 2 13.87 31.88 36.59
N PRO A 3 13.36 32.86 37.39
CA PRO A 3 12.06 33.47 37.06
C PRO A 3 12.11 34.40 35.83
N LEU A 4 13.25 35.06 35.57
CA LEU A 4 13.46 35.92 34.40
C LEU A 4 13.48 35.15 33.06
N LYS A 5 13.87 33.87 33.08
CA LYS A 5 13.87 33.01 31.88
C LYS A 5 12.45 32.59 31.49
N ARG A 6 11.53 32.49 32.45
CA ARG A 6 10.12 32.12 32.21
C ARG A 6 9.32 33.29 31.60
N GLU A 7 9.62 34.52 32.01
CA GLU A 7 8.97 35.70 31.42
C GLU A 7 9.47 36.03 30.02
N SER A 8 10.77 35.89 29.74
CA SER A 8 11.33 36.06 28.39
C SER A 8 10.76 35.05 27.39
N ILE A 9 10.54 33.79 27.80
CA ILE A 9 9.88 32.77 26.97
C ILE A 9 8.39 33.09 26.75
N LYS A 10 7.69 33.60 27.77
CA LYS A 10 6.29 34.05 27.62
C LYS A 10 6.18 35.27 26.70
N LEU A 11 7.12 36.22 26.76
CA LEU A 11 7.15 37.38 25.86
C LEU A 11 7.49 36.96 24.42
N ALA A 12 8.43 36.04 24.24
CA ALA A 12 8.78 35.49 22.92
C ALA A 12 7.59 34.76 22.27
N HIS A 13 6.86 33.93 23.03
CA HIS A 13 5.63 33.30 22.55
C HIS A 13 4.48 34.28 22.29
N LYS A 14 4.39 35.38 23.05
CA LYS A 14 3.37 36.42 22.84
C LYS A 14 3.65 37.25 21.58
N ASN A 15 4.93 37.47 21.24
CA ASN A 15 5.33 38.13 20.00
C ASN A 15 5.22 37.20 18.77
N GLN A 16 5.49 35.90 18.90
CA GLN A 16 5.30 34.93 17.80
C GLN A 16 3.83 34.67 17.43
N ARG A 17 2.88 34.92 18.35
CA ARG A 17 1.44 34.78 18.05
C ARG A 17 0.87 35.91 17.19
N LYS A 18 1.58 37.02 16.99
CA LYS A 18 1.06 38.20 16.26
C LYS A 18 1.38 38.26 14.76
N SER A 19 2.17 37.34 14.18
CA SER A 19 2.36 37.28 12.72
C SER A 19 1.90 35.92 12.17
N ALA A 20 0.58 35.76 12.00
CA ALA A 20 0.05 34.58 11.31
C ALA A 20 0.44 34.54 9.81
N TRP A 21 0.95 35.66 9.27
CA TRP A 21 1.47 35.74 7.92
C TRP A 21 2.76 36.56 7.96
N SER A 22 3.87 36.01 7.45
CA SER A 22 5.02 36.85 7.13
C SER A 22 4.61 37.77 5.97
N PRO A 23 5.06 39.05 5.93
CA PRO A 23 4.79 39.94 4.80
C PRO A 23 5.16 39.30 3.46
N ALA A 24 6.23 38.48 3.43
CA ALA A 24 6.63 37.71 2.27
C ALA A 24 5.58 36.68 1.82
N GLY A 25 4.93 35.97 2.74
CA GLY A 25 3.86 35.01 2.42
C GLY A 25 2.60 35.68 1.86
N VAL A 26 2.24 36.86 2.38
CA VAL A 26 1.14 37.66 1.83
C VAL A 26 1.47 38.15 0.42
N VAL A 27 2.69 38.70 0.22
CA VAL A 27 3.14 39.18 -1.09
C VAL A 27 3.20 38.05 -2.12
N TYR A 28 3.66 36.86 -1.75
CA TYR A 28 3.69 35.70 -2.65
C TYR A 28 2.29 35.22 -3.04
N THR A 29 1.37 35.18 -2.07
CA THR A 29 -0.02 34.76 -2.30
C THR A 29 -0.77 35.79 -3.16
N CYS A 30 -0.60 37.08 -2.89
CA CYS A 30 -1.18 38.16 -3.70
C CYS A 30 -0.60 38.17 -5.12
N SER A 31 0.71 37.93 -5.29
CA SER A 31 1.34 37.85 -6.61
C SER A 31 0.80 36.68 -7.44
N TRP A 32 0.59 35.51 -6.81
CA TRP A 32 -0.02 34.35 -7.49
C TRP A 32 -1.49 34.57 -7.85
N ILE A 33 -2.28 35.17 -6.95
CA ILE A 33 -3.67 35.53 -7.25
C ILE A 33 -3.73 36.52 -8.42
N LEU A 34 -2.83 37.53 -8.44
CA LEU A 34 -2.69 38.48 -9.54
C LEU A 34 -2.30 37.78 -10.85
N ILE A 35 -1.37 36.82 -10.82
CA ILE A 35 -0.98 36.03 -11.99
C ILE A 35 -2.18 35.21 -12.50
N CYS A 36 -2.89 34.49 -11.63
CA CYS A 36 -4.08 33.72 -12.02
C CYS A 36 -5.20 34.61 -12.57
N LEU A 37 -5.46 35.76 -11.96
CA LEU A 37 -6.44 36.73 -12.46
C LEU A 37 -6.01 37.36 -13.79
N SER A 38 -4.71 37.65 -13.97
CA SER A 38 -4.17 38.16 -15.22
C SER A 38 -4.23 37.13 -16.35
N MET A 39 -3.97 35.85 -16.05
CA MET A 39 -4.12 34.76 -17.02
C MET A 39 -5.58 34.50 -17.37
N CYS A 40 -6.49 34.55 -16.39
CA CYS A 40 -7.93 34.56 -16.65
C CYS A 40 -8.30 35.70 -17.58
N TYR A 41 -7.92 36.94 -17.25
CA TYR A 41 -8.24 38.13 -18.05
C TYR A 41 -7.70 38.04 -19.49
N VAL A 42 -6.47 37.58 -19.69
CA VAL A 42 -5.89 37.37 -21.03
C VAL A 42 -6.67 36.30 -21.78
N THR A 43 -7.02 35.20 -21.13
CA THR A 43 -7.81 34.11 -21.74
C THR A 43 -9.20 34.60 -22.13
N VAL A 44 -9.89 35.34 -21.25
CA VAL A 44 -11.18 35.99 -21.53
C VAL A 44 -11.07 36.90 -22.76
N LYS A 45 -10.03 37.73 -22.80
CA LYS A 45 -9.84 38.72 -23.84
C LYS A 45 -9.51 38.07 -25.19
N MET A 46 -8.75 36.98 -25.22
CA MET A 46 -8.48 36.21 -26.44
C MET A 46 -9.75 35.53 -26.96
N ILE A 47 -10.51 34.85 -26.10
CA ILE A 47 -11.76 34.19 -26.48
C ILE A 47 -12.76 35.22 -27.02
N TYR A 48 -12.88 36.38 -26.36
CA TYR A 48 -13.77 37.45 -26.81
C TYR A 48 -13.31 38.06 -28.14
N SER A 49 -12.01 38.31 -28.32
CA SER A 49 -11.47 38.87 -29.57
C SER A 49 -11.71 37.95 -30.75
N GLN A 50 -11.52 36.65 -30.57
CA GLN A 50 -11.62 35.66 -31.64
C GLN A 50 -13.07 35.37 -32.02
N ASN A 51 -13.97 35.19 -31.05
CA ASN A 51 -15.40 35.02 -31.33
C ASN A 51 -16.02 36.27 -31.96
N LYS A 52 -15.46 37.46 -31.73
CA LYS A 52 -15.89 38.70 -32.37
C LYS A 52 -15.42 38.83 -33.82
N GLU A 53 -14.28 38.23 -34.17
CA GLU A 53 -13.83 38.12 -35.58
C GLU A 53 -14.70 37.13 -36.36
N ASP A 54 -15.03 35.98 -35.76
CA ASP A 54 -15.84 34.95 -36.41
C ASP A 54 -17.34 35.32 -36.46
N ASN A 55 -17.85 36.05 -35.47
CA ASN A 55 -19.23 36.50 -35.43
C ASN A 55 -19.38 37.84 -34.68
N PRO A 56 -19.49 38.98 -35.38
CA PRO A 56 -19.47 40.31 -34.78
C PRO A 56 -20.65 40.60 -33.84
N ASN A 57 -21.71 39.78 -33.89
CA ASN A 57 -22.91 39.93 -33.06
C ASN A 57 -22.83 39.20 -31.71
N VAL A 58 -21.72 38.53 -31.38
CA VAL A 58 -21.53 37.83 -30.11
C VAL A 58 -21.50 38.84 -28.95
N THR A 59 -22.50 38.78 -28.08
CA THR A 59 -22.60 39.61 -26.88
C THR A 59 -21.87 38.94 -25.70
N LEU A 60 -21.36 39.76 -24.78
CA LEU A 60 -20.59 39.29 -23.61
C LEU A 60 -21.38 38.28 -22.75
N ASP A 61 -22.71 38.42 -22.71
CA ASP A 61 -23.61 37.53 -21.97
C ASP A 61 -23.69 36.12 -22.56
N SER A 62 -23.55 35.98 -23.89
CA SER A 62 -23.47 34.66 -24.54
C SER A 62 -22.15 33.94 -24.23
N LEU A 63 -21.08 34.71 -23.95
CA LEU A 63 -19.76 34.20 -23.56
C LEU A 63 -19.66 33.86 -22.07
N ALA A 64 -20.59 34.36 -21.25
CA ALA A 64 -20.54 34.17 -19.80
C ALA A 64 -20.54 32.69 -19.40
N GLY A 65 -21.24 31.83 -20.15
CA GLY A 65 -21.24 30.38 -19.95
C GLY A 65 -19.87 29.72 -20.21
N ASP A 66 -19.15 30.19 -21.24
CA ASP A 66 -17.83 29.65 -21.61
C ASP A 66 -16.70 30.24 -20.75
N LEU A 67 -16.98 31.34 -20.04
CA LEU A 67 -16.09 31.99 -19.10
C LEU A 67 -16.12 31.39 -17.69
N ILE A 68 -17.20 30.70 -17.32
CA ILE A 68 -17.35 30.10 -15.99
C ILE A 68 -16.31 29.00 -15.77
N GLU A 69 -15.98 28.18 -16.77
CA GLU A 69 -15.04 27.06 -16.64
C GLU A 69 -13.57 27.48 -16.37
N PRO A 70 -12.94 28.40 -17.13
CA PRO A 70 -11.58 28.88 -16.85
C PRO A 70 -11.51 29.61 -15.52
N VAL A 71 -12.52 30.43 -15.21
CA VAL A 71 -12.59 31.19 -13.96
C VAL A 71 -12.74 30.24 -12.77
N THR A 72 -13.59 29.22 -12.86
CA THR A 72 -13.77 28.22 -11.81
C THR A 72 -12.51 27.36 -11.63
N THR A 73 -11.84 26.96 -12.72
CA THR A 73 -10.60 26.19 -12.66
C THR A 73 -9.45 26.99 -12.05
N CYS A 74 -9.31 28.27 -12.40
CA CYS A 74 -8.34 29.18 -11.77
C CYS A 74 -8.65 29.44 -10.29
N ILE A 75 -9.93 29.59 -9.93
CA ILE A 75 -10.36 29.74 -8.52
C ILE A 75 -10.05 28.47 -7.73
N ILE A 76 -10.34 27.28 -8.28
CA ILE A 76 -10.04 26.00 -7.64
C ILE A 76 -8.52 25.81 -7.49
N GLY A 77 -7.73 26.10 -8.53
CA GLY A 77 -6.27 26.05 -8.47
C GLY A 77 -5.71 27.01 -7.42
N ALA A 78 -6.26 28.23 -7.32
CA ALA A 78 -5.91 29.19 -6.28
C ALA A 78 -6.29 28.69 -4.87
N ILE A 79 -7.47 28.07 -4.70
CA ILE A 79 -7.89 27.46 -3.43
C ILE A 79 -6.94 26.33 -3.03
N ILE A 80 -6.60 25.43 -3.95
CA ILE A 80 -5.64 24.32 -3.70
C ILE A 80 -4.28 24.89 -3.30
N HIS A 81 -3.79 25.92 -4.00
CA HIS A 81 -2.52 26.54 -3.67
C HIS A 81 -2.55 27.22 -2.30
N VAL A 82 -3.63 27.94 -1.97
CA VAL A 82 -3.86 28.56 -0.66
C VAL A 82 -3.97 27.51 0.45
N MET A 83 -4.61 26.37 0.20
CA MET A 83 -4.68 25.25 1.16
C MET A 83 -3.30 24.60 1.36
N ALA A 84 -2.52 24.40 0.28
CA ALA A 84 -1.15 23.91 0.36
C ALA A 84 -0.26 24.89 1.13
N LEU A 85 -0.37 26.20 0.89
CA LEU A 85 0.31 27.27 1.64
C LEU A 85 -0.14 27.33 3.11
N ALA A 86 -1.43 27.12 3.39
CA ALA A 86 -1.98 27.08 4.75
C ALA A 86 -1.51 25.83 5.53
N HIS A 87 -1.22 24.74 4.85
CA HIS A 87 -0.57 23.57 5.44
C HIS A 87 0.94 23.78 5.59
N ALA A 88 1.60 24.39 4.61
CA ALA A 88 3.01 24.77 4.68
C ALA A 88 3.28 25.79 5.79
N SER A 89 2.34 26.69 6.11
CA SER A 89 2.48 27.65 7.22
C SER A 89 2.33 26.99 8.60
N LYS A 90 1.68 25.83 8.70
CA LYS A 90 1.62 25.00 9.91
C LYS A 90 2.88 24.15 10.10
N LEU A 91 3.62 23.89 9.02
CA LEU A 91 4.82 23.05 9.05
C LEU A 91 5.95 23.62 9.94
N PRO A 92 6.27 24.92 9.93
CA PRO A 92 7.21 25.52 10.89
C PRO A 92 6.82 25.30 12.36
N ARG A 93 5.52 25.30 12.70
CA ARG A 93 5.05 25.00 14.06
C ARG A 93 5.20 23.52 14.41
N LEU A 94 4.98 22.62 13.46
CA LEU A 94 5.24 21.19 13.66
C LEU A 94 6.74 20.94 13.86
N LEU A 95 7.57 21.55 13.01
CA LEU A 95 9.03 21.47 13.11
C LEU A 95 9.57 22.11 14.39
N SER A 96 9.00 23.23 14.85
CA SER A 96 9.39 23.83 16.13
C SER A 96 8.98 22.95 17.31
N LYS A 97 7.78 22.38 17.31
CA LYS A 97 7.36 21.42 18.35
C LYS A 97 8.20 20.16 18.35
N LEU A 98 8.56 19.63 17.19
CA LEU A 98 9.48 18.49 17.09
C LEU A 98 10.90 18.88 17.56
N SER A 99 11.34 20.11 17.31
CA SER A 99 12.62 20.63 17.82
C SER A 99 12.61 20.87 19.33
N GLU A 100 11.48 21.32 19.90
CA GLU A 100 11.27 21.43 21.34
C GLU A 100 11.30 20.05 21.99
N LEU A 101 10.61 19.06 21.40
CA LEU A 101 10.60 17.67 21.88
C LEU A 101 11.99 17.04 21.84
N ASP A 102 12.77 17.31 20.78
CA ASP A 102 14.17 16.87 20.68
C ASP A 102 15.04 17.54 21.75
N GLY A 103 14.83 18.84 22.01
CA GLY A 103 15.53 19.57 23.07
C GLY A 103 15.22 19.05 24.46
N GLU A 104 13.95 18.69 24.73
CA GLU A 104 13.51 18.11 26.00
C GLU A 104 14.02 16.68 26.21
N MET A 105 14.03 15.84 25.18
CA MET A 105 14.41 14.42 25.32
C MET A 105 15.91 14.16 25.21
N LEU A 106 16.65 14.97 24.45
CA LEU A 106 18.05 14.67 24.11
C LEU A 106 19.05 15.67 24.73
N GLY A 107 18.57 16.74 25.38
CA GLY A 107 19.42 17.78 25.98
C GLY A 107 20.25 18.59 24.98
N THR A 108 20.20 18.21 23.70
CA THR A 108 20.86 18.88 22.58
C THR A 108 19.83 19.10 21.48
N SER A 109 19.77 20.33 20.96
CA SER A 109 19.06 20.62 19.71
C SER A 109 19.64 19.72 18.62
N LEU A 110 18.86 18.73 18.19
CA LEU A 110 19.26 17.89 17.08
C LEU A 110 19.16 18.74 15.82
N ALA A 111 20.29 19.34 15.43
CA ALA A 111 20.47 20.00 14.14
C ALA A 111 20.50 18.95 13.02
N VAL A 112 19.47 18.10 12.95
CA VAL A 112 19.23 17.21 11.82
C VAL A 112 19.10 18.13 10.62
N HIS A 113 20.01 17.92 9.68
CA HIS A 113 20.32 18.83 8.60
C HIS A 113 19.07 19.41 7.92
N ASP A 114 18.78 20.67 8.24
CA ASP A 114 18.01 21.59 7.42
C ASP A 114 18.46 21.53 5.94
N ARG A 115 19.74 21.17 5.72
CA ARG A 115 20.33 20.89 4.41
C ARG A 115 19.60 19.79 3.62
N ASP A 116 19.22 18.66 4.22
CA ASP A 116 18.62 17.53 3.49
C ASP A 116 17.16 17.81 3.13
N TYR A 117 16.44 18.49 4.02
CA TYR A 117 15.09 18.98 3.73
C TYR A 117 15.13 20.06 2.64
N ARG A 118 16.01 21.05 2.76
CA ARG A 118 16.22 22.08 1.72
C ARG A 118 16.67 21.48 0.40
N PHE A 119 17.51 20.44 0.43
CA PHE A 119 17.98 19.74 -0.77
C PHE A 119 16.85 18.97 -1.44
N THR A 120 16.03 18.23 -0.68
CA THR A 120 14.89 17.50 -1.23
C THR A 120 13.82 18.45 -1.76
N LEU A 121 13.56 19.56 -1.05
CA LEU A 121 12.69 20.63 -1.52
C LEU A 121 13.24 21.28 -2.80
N ALA A 122 14.55 21.55 -2.86
CA ALA A 122 15.21 22.11 -4.04
C ALA A 122 15.14 21.15 -5.24
N ILE A 123 15.31 19.84 -5.04
CA ILE A 123 15.13 18.82 -6.09
C ILE A 123 13.68 18.83 -6.59
N ASN A 124 12.70 18.86 -5.70
CA ASN A 124 11.29 18.88 -6.10
C ASN A 124 10.95 20.17 -6.88
N VAL A 125 11.45 21.34 -6.44
CA VAL A 125 11.28 22.60 -7.18
C VAL A 125 11.99 22.55 -8.54
N ALA A 126 13.22 22.05 -8.59
CA ALA A 126 14.00 21.94 -9.82
C ALA A 126 13.36 20.98 -10.82
N TYR A 127 12.90 19.81 -10.36
CA TYR A 127 12.15 18.85 -11.19
C TYR A 127 10.88 19.47 -11.76
N SER A 128 10.12 20.18 -10.91
CA SER A 128 8.92 20.88 -11.34
C SER A 128 9.22 21.97 -12.38
N MET A 129 10.29 22.74 -12.20
CA MET A 129 10.72 23.74 -13.18
C MET A 129 11.20 23.10 -14.49
N VAL A 130 11.98 22.02 -14.44
CA VAL A 130 12.46 21.32 -15.63
C VAL A 130 11.31 20.73 -16.44
N TYR A 131 10.32 20.10 -15.79
CA TYR A 131 9.15 19.59 -16.50
C TYR A 131 8.33 20.72 -17.16
N LEU A 132 8.12 21.86 -16.47
CA LEU A 132 7.45 23.02 -17.07
C LEU A 132 8.21 23.57 -18.29
N VAL A 133 9.53 23.70 -18.19
CA VAL A 133 10.38 24.19 -19.28
C VAL A 133 10.38 23.21 -20.46
N LEU A 134 10.59 21.92 -20.23
CA LEU A 134 10.60 20.90 -21.29
C LEU A 134 9.24 20.82 -22.00
N LYS A 135 8.15 20.99 -21.27
CA LYS A 135 6.80 20.98 -21.85
C LYS A 135 6.48 22.27 -22.60
N GLY A 136 6.90 23.43 -22.07
CA GLY A 136 6.85 24.71 -22.78
C GLY A 136 7.64 24.66 -24.10
N ILE A 137 8.86 24.12 -24.09
CA ILE A 137 9.66 23.91 -25.29
C ILE A 137 8.95 22.98 -26.26
N ARG A 138 8.33 21.88 -25.78
CA ARG A 138 7.57 20.96 -26.63
C ARG A 138 6.37 21.64 -27.30
N LEU A 139 5.60 22.41 -26.53
CA LEU A 139 4.44 23.16 -27.03
C LEU A 139 4.85 24.19 -28.09
N VAL A 140 5.93 24.95 -27.84
CA VAL A 140 6.49 25.90 -28.81
C VAL A 140 7.04 25.20 -30.05
N SER A 141 7.73 24.07 -29.87
CA SER A 141 8.33 23.31 -30.98
C SER A 141 7.30 22.66 -31.92
N GLN A 142 6.11 22.35 -31.41
CA GLN A 142 5.06 21.71 -32.21
C GLN A 142 4.22 22.71 -33.01
N ASN A 143 4.44 24.02 -32.84
CA ASN A 143 3.73 25.09 -33.57
C ASN A 143 2.19 24.98 -33.51
N GLN A 144 1.66 24.24 -32.55
CA GLN A 144 0.22 24.11 -32.31
C GLN A 144 -0.20 25.17 -31.31
N TYR A 145 -0.42 26.38 -31.79
CA TYR A 145 -1.10 27.45 -31.06
C TYR A 145 -2.63 27.26 -31.05
N GLU A 146 -3.10 26.00 -31.10
CA GLU A 146 -4.52 25.74 -30.90
C GLU A 146 -4.88 26.03 -29.43
N LEU A 147 -5.98 26.73 -29.24
CA LEU A 147 -6.50 27.18 -27.93
C LEU A 147 -6.54 26.04 -26.89
N SER A 148 -6.72 24.79 -27.35
CA SER A 148 -6.66 23.54 -26.58
C SER A 148 -5.37 23.37 -25.74
N ALA A 149 -4.22 23.87 -26.24
CA ALA A 149 -2.94 23.82 -25.54
C ALA A 149 -2.87 24.77 -24.34
N VAL A 150 -3.60 25.90 -24.38
CA VAL A 150 -3.66 26.87 -23.28
C VAL A 150 -4.44 26.29 -22.08
N TRP A 151 -5.47 25.47 -22.34
CA TRP A 151 -6.26 24.78 -21.32
C TRP A 151 -5.50 23.68 -20.58
N LEU A 152 -4.40 23.16 -21.13
CA LEU A 152 -3.54 22.17 -20.48
C LEU A 152 -2.66 22.77 -19.38
N ILE A 153 -2.38 24.08 -19.43
CA ILE A 153 -1.47 24.75 -18.49
C ILE A 153 -2.01 24.74 -17.04
N PRO A 154 -3.28 25.09 -16.76
CA PRO A 154 -3.86 25.00 -15.41
C PRO A 154 -3.90 23.56 -14.88
N LEU A 155 -4.17 22.59 -15.74
CA LEU A 155 -4.27 21.17 -15.38
C LEU A 155 -2.89 20.59 -15.03
N ASP A 156 -1.87 20.92 -15.81
CA ASP A 156 -0.48 20.58 -15.50
C ASP A 156 -0.02 21.26 -14.21
N LEU A 157 -0.42 22.51 -13.96
CA LEU A 157 -0.15 23.20 -12.68
C LEU A 157 -0.81 22.49 -11.49
N ILE A 158 -2.04 21.96 -11.66
CA ILE A 158 -2.70 21.15 -10.63
C ILE A 158 -1.92 19.84 -10.41
N HIS A 159 -1.57 19.10 -11.46
CA HIS A 159 -0.76 17.88 -11.36
C HIS A 159 0.58 18.13 -10.66
N MET A 160 1.22 19.24 -10.98
CA MET A 160 2.49 19.63 -10.40
C MET A 160 2.34 20.06 -8.95
N SER A 161 1.23 20.72 -8.59
CA SER A 161 0.93 21.06 -7.20
C SER A 161 0.68 19.81 -6.34
N VAL A 162 0.02 18.78 -6.90
CA VAL A 162 -0.21 17.49 -6.23
C VAL A 162 1.11 16.74 -6.08
N PHE A 163 1.89 16.61 -7.15
CA PHE A 163 3.19 15.93 -7.12
C PHE A 163 4.18 16.62 -6.18
N PHE A 164 4.17 17.96 -6.15
CA PHE A 164 4.94 18.75 -5.20
C PHE A 164 4.47 18.54 -3.76
N GLY A 165 3.16 18.46 -3.54
CA GLY A 165 2.57 18.11 -2.25
C GLY A 165 2.97 16.72 -1.76
N GLU A 166 2.94 15.71 -2.64
CA GLU A 166 3.41 14.35 -2.35
C GLU A 166 4.91 14.30 -2.05
N GLY A 167 5.73 15.03 -2.83
CA GLY A 167 7.16 15.15 -2.61
C GLY A 167 7.50 15.83 -1.27
N GLN A 168 6.81 16.92 -0.92
CA GLN A 168 6.96 17.58 0.38
C GLN A 168 6.55 16.65 1.53
N PHE A 169 5.43 15.95 1.38
CA PHE A 169 4.94 15.03 2.40
C PHE A 169 5.87 13.81 2.59
N ALA A 170 6.38 13.22 1.50
CA ALA A 170 7.35 12.13 1.53
C ALA A 170 8.66 12.58 2.22
N SER A 171 9.11 13.81 1.96
CA SER A 171 10.26 14.43 2.62
C SER A 171 10.04 14.57 4.12
N ILE A 172 8.86 15.02 4.54
CA ILE A 172 8.47 15.14 5.95
C ILE A 172 8.43 13.76 6.62
N CYS A 173 7.83 12.75 5.97
CA CYS A 173 7.76 11.39 6.49
C CYS A 173 9.16 10.74 6.61
N TYR A 174 10.02 10.95 5.62
CA TYR A 174 11.42 10.52 5.66
C TYR A 174 12.16 11.17 6.83
N PHE A 175 11.97 12.48 7.05
CA PHE A 175 12.58 13.22 8.15
C PHE A 175 12.09 12.73 9.53
N ILE A 176 10.78 12.52 9.68
CA ILE A 176 10.18 11.95 10.88
C ILE A 176 10.75 10.54 11.14
N LYS A 177 10.85 9.70 10.10
CA LYS A 177 11.45 8.36 10.19
C LYS A 177 12.91 8.41 10.64
N GLN A 178 13.72 9.32 10.07
CA GLN A 178 15.12 9.48 10.46
C GLN A 178 15.25 9.91 11.92
N ARG A 179 14.43 10.87 12.37
CA ARG A 179 14.39 11.29 13.79
C ARG A 179 13.98 10.14 14.72
N PHE A 180 12.95 9.37 14.38
CA PHE A 180 12.59 8.19 15.16
C PHE A 180 13.70 7.14 15.19
N THR A 181 14.42 6.94 14.08
CA THR A 181 15.54 6.00 14.01
C THR A 181 16.69 6.46 14.92
N PHE A 182 17.01 7.76 14.91
CA PHE A 182 18.00 8.36 15.80
C PHE A 182 17.59 8.25 17.28
N MET A 183 16.36 8.65 17.63
CA MET A 183 15.83 8.51 18.99
C MET A 183 15.83 7.05 19.45
N ASN A 184 15.55 6.11 18.55
CA ASN A 184 15.65 4.67 18.85
C ASN A 184 17.09 4.23 19.14
N GLY A 185 18.08 4.76 18.43
CA GLY A 185 19.49 4.55 18.73
C GLY A 185 19.85 5.05 20.13
N LYS A 186 19.53 6.31 20.44
CA LYS A 186 19.83 6.93 21.74
C LYS A 186 19.12 6.24 22.90
N LEU A 187 17.85 5.86 22.73
CA LEU A 187 17.13 5.11 23.76
C LEU A 187 17.72 3.72 23.99
N ARG A 188 18.28 3.04 22.97
CA ARG A 188 19.03 1.80 23.19
C ARG A 188 20.35 2.02 23.92
N GLU A 189 21.06 3.10 23.62
CA GLU A 189 22.27 3.48 24.37
C GLU A 189 21.94 3.75 25.85
N MET A 190 20.83 4.46 26.11
CA MET A 190 20.33 4.68 27.46
C MET A 190 19.86 3.37 28.11
N GLU A 191 19.17 2.50 27.39
CA GLU A 191 18.73 1.19 27.88
C GLU A 191 19.92 0.31 28.26
N HIS A 192 20.99 0.27 27.44
CA HIS A 192 22.25 -0.39 27.79
C HIS A 192 22.93 0.25 29.02
N SER A 193 22.80 1.56 29.20
CA SER A 193 23.33 2.26 30.38
C SER A 193 22.46 2.03 31.64
N LEU A 194 21.16 1.80 31.47
CA LEU A 194 20.16 1.61 32.53
C LEU A 194 19.88 0.14 32.87
N GLN A 195 20.32 -0.82 32.05
CA GLN A 195 20.23 -2.25 32.37
C GLN A 195 21.02 -2.65 33.64
N GLY A 196 21.82 -1.74 34.23
CA GLY A 196 22.37 -1.86 35.58
C GLY A 196 21.51 -1.27 36.72
N MET A 197 20.43 -0.53 36.41
CA MET A 197 19.64 0.23 37.39
C MET A 197 18.13 0.25 37.03
N MET A 198 17.40 -0.82 37.42
CA MET A 198 15.92 -0.93 37.47
C MET A 198 15.09 -0.94 36.17
N PRO A 199 13.86 -1.52 36.20
CA PRO A 199 13.04 -1.75 35.00
C PRO A 199 12.12 -0.57 34.63
N LEU A 200 12.34 0.00 33.45
CA LEU A 200 11.56 1.11 32.87
C LEU A 200 10.43 0.61 31.95
N LYS A 201 9.36 0.09 32.54
CA LYS A 201 8.23 -0.51 31.80
C LYS A 201 7.24 0.52 31.21
N GLY A 202 7.16 1.73 31.78
CA GLY A 202 6.11 2.72 31.43
C GLY A 202 6.40 3.64 30.23
N VAL A 203 7.66 3.88 29.88
CA VAL A 203 8.02 4.85 28.81
C VAL A 203 7.84 4.27 27.41
N LEU A 204 7.94 2.95 27.26
CA LEU A 204 7.73 2.27 25.97
C LEU A 204 6.28 2.32 25.49
N GLU A 205 5.31 2.42 26.40
CA GLU A 205 3.87 2.37 26.08
C GLU A 205 3.37 3.68 25.43
N ASN A 206 3.92 4.83 25.82
CA ASN A 206 3.60 6.13 25.19
C ASN A 206 4.24 6.31 23.79
N ARG A 207 5.31 5.56 23.50
CA ARG A 207 6.02 5.60 22.21
C ARG A 207 5.17 5.06 21.05
N GLU A 208 4.24 4.15 21.35
CA GLU A 208 3.35 3.61 20.32
C GLU A 208 2.35 4.65 19.83
N LYS A 209 1.73 5.47 20.71
CA LYS A 209 0.62 6.35 20.35
C LYS A 209 0.95 7.39 19.26
N VAL A 210 2.17 7.92 19.21
CA VAL A 210 2.54 9.03 18.30
C VAL A 210 2.80 8.57 16.86
N LYS A 211 3.23 7.31 16.62
CA LYS A 211 3.51 6.79 15.27
C LYS A 211 2.26 6.61 14.41
N TRP A 212 1.07 6.52 15.03
CA TRP A 212 -0.16 6.16 14.33
C TRP A 212 -0.83 7.32 13.59
N SER A 213 -0.61 8.58 14.01
CA SER A 213 -1.31 9.72 13.39
C SER A 213 -0.83 10.03 11.96
N CYS A 214 0.44 9.76 11.63
CA CYS A 214 0.96 10.04 10.28
C CYS A 214 0.41 9.07 9.22
N GLY A 215 0.20 7.81 9.58
CA GLY A 215 -0.39 6.83 8.66
C GLY A 215 -1.84 7.18 8.33
N GLU A 216 -2.65 7.46 9.35
CA GLU A 216 -4.06 7.85 9.16
C GLU A 216 -4.22 9.12 8.32
N VAL A 217 -3.33 10.11 8.50
CA VAL A 217 -3.31 11.34 7.69
C VAL A 217 -2.93 11.06 6.23
N PHE A 218 -1.95 10.19 5.95
CA PHE A 218 -1.56 9.82 4.59
C PHE A 218 -2.72 9.16 3.82
N TYR A 219 -3.38 8.18 4.43
CA TYR A 219 -4.53 7.52 3.82
C TYR A 219 -5.73 8.46 3.65
N SER A 220 -5.94 9.40 4.57
CA SER A 220 -6.98 10.44 4.44
C SER A 220 -6.69 11.42 3.31
N GLY A 221 -5.42 11.73 3.01
CA GLY A 221 -5.04 12.54 1.86
C GLY A 221 -5.31 11.83 0.53
N LEU A 222 -4.87 10.56 0.42
CA LEU A 222 -5.20 9.70 -0.71
C LEU A 222 -6.71 9.55 -0.93
N TRP A 223 -7.50 9.54 0.15
CA TRP A 223 -8.96 9.48 0.09
C TRP A 223 -9.60 10.69 -0.59
N ILE A 224 -9.22 11.90 -0.18
CA ILE A 224 -9.75 13.15 -0.77
C ILE A 224 -9.41 13.20 -2.26
N LEU A 225 -8.18 12.82 -2.62
CA LEU A 225 -7.76 12.72 -4.02
C LEU A 225 -8.58 11.66 -4.79
N SER A 226 -8.78 10.46 -4.23
CA SER A 226 -9.54 9.38 -4.89
C SER A 226 -11.00 9.77 -5.15
N CYS A 227 -11.68 10.36 -4.16
CA CYS A 227 -13.06 10.81 -4.29
C CYS A 227 -13.20 11.93 -5.33
N PHE A 228 -12.23 12.84 -5.38
CA PHE A 228 -12.19 13.90 -6.39
C PHE A 228 -12.03 13.33 -7.80
N PHE A 229 -11.11 12.38 -7.99
CA PHE A 229 -10.91 11.68 -9.27
C PHE A 229 -12.06 10.73 -9.65
N LEU A 230 -12.96 10.39 -8.74
CA LEU A 230 -14.19 9.63 -9.02
C LEU A 230 -15.30 10.54 -9.55
N VAL A 231 -15.56 11.63 -8.84
CA VAL A 231 -16.66 12.55 -9.16
C VAL A 231 -16.34 13.37 -10.40
N TYR A 232 -15.09 13.81 -10.55
CA TYR A 232 -14.71 14.74 -11.61
C TYR A 232 -14.88 14.17 -13.03
N PRO A 233 -14.36 12.97 -13.39
CA PRO A 233 -14.51 12.44 -14.75
C PRO A 233 -15.97 12.12 -15.08
N ILE A 234 -16.72 11.58 -14.12
CA ILE A 234 -18.16 11.28 -14.32
C ILE A 234 -18.92 12.58 -14.59
N SER A 235 -18.68 13.62 -13.79
CA SER A 235 -19.28 14.95 -13.95
C SER A 235 -18.94 15.55 -15.32
N VAL A 236 -17.66 15.55 -15.69
CA VAL A 236 -17.18 16.11 -16.96
C VAL A 236 -17.76 15.34 -18.14
N THR A 237 -17.87 14.01 -18.06
CA THR A 237 -18.37 13.22 -19.18
C THR A 237 -19.87 13.34 -19.37
N ILE A 238 -20.65 13.37 -18.27
CA ILE A 238 -22.10 13.61 -18.31
C ILE A 238 -22.37 15.01 -18.89
N PHE A 239 -21.62 16.01 -18.44
CA PHE A 239 -21.77 17.39 -18.88
C PHE A 239 -21.37 17.61 -20.35
N TYR A 240 -20.25 17.03 -20.79
CA TYR A 240 -19.78 17.18 -22.16
C TYR A 240 -20.73 16.50 -23.17
N LYS A 241 -21.28 15.33 -22.79
CA LYS A 241 -22.18 14.58 -23.67
C LYS A 241 -23.62 15.08 -23.66
N SER A 242 -24.09 15.70 -22.58
CA SER A 242 -25.40 16.37 -22.60
C SER A 242 -25.41 17.59 -23.53
N ARG A 243 -24.23 18.17 -23.81
CA ARG A 243 -24.07 19.34 -24.69
C ARG A 243 -23.89 19.00 -26.17
N LEU A 244 -23.37 17.81 -26.48
CA LEU A 244 -23.26 17.34 -27.86
C LEU A 244 -24.56 16.66 -28.28
N SER A 245 -25.37 17.35 -29.07
CA SER A 245 -26.58 16.85 -29.75
C SER A 245 -26.25 15.79 -30.80
N GLN A 246 -25.69 14.66 -30.38
CA GLN A 246 -25.37 13.54 -31.26
C GLN A 246 -26.60 12.66 -31.53
N PRO A 247 -26.67 12.05 -32.73
CA PRO A 247 -27.72 11.09 -33.07
C PRO A 247 -27.76 9.92 -32.09
N LYS A 248 -28.97 9.40 -31.84
CA LYS A 248 -29.28 8.38 -30.82
C LYS A 248 -28.42 7.11 -30.93
N GLU A 249 -28.01 6.73 -32.13
CA GLU A 249 -27.16 5.54 -32.36
C GLU A 249 -25.71 5.72 -31.87
N GLN A 250 -25.17 6.94 -31.95
CA GLN A 250 -23.87 7.25 -31.33
C GLN A 250 -23.97 7.27 -29.80
N LEU A 251 -25.13 7.64 -29.25
CA LEU A 251 -25.37 7.64 -27.81
C LEU A 251 -25.27 6.22 -27.21
N ASP A 252 -25.83 5.19 -27.87
CA ASP A 252 -25.82 3.81 -27.34
C ASP A 252 -24.41 3.19 -27.33
N LYS A 253 -23.64 3.35 -28.42
CA LYS A 253 -22.22 2.94 -28.46
C LYS A 253 -21.41 3.66 -27.38
N THR A 254 -21.71 4.94 -27.21
CA THR A 254 -21.04 5.78 -26.23
C THR A 254 -21.39 5.40 -24.79
N LEU A 255 -22.65 5.06 -24.51
CA LEU A 255 -23.10 4.59 -23.20
C LEU A 255 -22.42 3.27 -22.83
N THR A 256 -22.32 2.36 -23.81
CA THR A 256 -21.64 1.07 -23.65
C THR A 256 -20.15 1.25 -23.34
N ASN A 257 -19.48 2.19 -24.02
CA ASN A 257 -18.08 2.52 -23.75
C ASN A 257 -17.86 3.21 -22.39
N MET A 258 -18.89 3.85 -21.82
CA MET A 258 -18.80 4.48 -20.50
C MET A 258 -19.15 3.53 -19.35
N LEU A 259 -19.90 2.47 -19.62
CA LEU A 259 -20.32 1.52 -18.60
C LEU A 259 -19.11 0.81 -17.95
N GLU A 260 -18.11 0.42 -18.74
CA GLU A 260 -16.90 -0.24 -18.23
C GLU A 260 -16.08 0.68 -17.28
N PRO A 261 -15.75 1.94 -17.66
CA PRO A 261 -15.23 2.95 -16.74
C PRO A 261 -16.05 3.16 -15.48
N ALA A 262 -17.37 3.34 -15.61
CA ALA A 262 -18.24 3.63 -14.48
C ALA A 262 -18.28 2.46 -13.49
N LEU A 263 -18.36 1.22 -14.00
CA LEU A 263 -18.27 0.02 -13.18
C LEU A 263 -16.90 -0.09 -12.50
N SER A 264 -15.81 0.18 -13.21
CA SER A 264 -14.45 0.16 -12.63
C SER A 264 -14.30 1.19 -11.50
N CYS A 265 -14.83 2.39 -11.71
CA CYS A 265 -14.94 3.44 -10.70
C CYS A 265 -15.72 2.97 -9.47
N LEU A 266 -16.92 2.42 -9.66
CA LEU A 266 -17.78 1.94 -8.58
C LEU A 266 -17.08 0.82 -7.79
N VAL A 267 -16.49 -0.13 -8.49
CA VAL A 267 -15.75 -1.25 -7.90
C VAL A 267 -14.59 -0.75 -7.06
N GLY A 268 -13.79 0.18 -7.60
CA GLY A 268 -12.69 0.77 -6.85
C GLY A 268 -13.15 1.61 -5.66
N ALA A 269 -14.28 2.31 -5.77
CA ALA A 269 -14.89 3.02 -4.64
C ALA A 269 -15.30 2.06 -3.52
N ILE A 270 -15.96 0.93 -3.86
CA ILE A 270 -16.34 -0.12 -2.90
C ILE A 270 -15.11 -0.66 -2.19
N VAL A 271 -14.07 -0.99 -2.95
CA VAL A 271 -12.79 -1.48 -2.42
C VAL A 271 -12.14 -0.48 -1.49
N HIS A 272 -12.10 0.79 -1.89
CA HIS A 272 -11.58 1.86 -1.06
C HIS A 272 -12.34 2.02 0.25
N ILE A 273 -13.67 2.06 0.20
CA ILE A 273 -14.52 2.16 1.39
C ILE A 273 -14.27 0.96 2.31
N ALA A 274 -14.20 -0.26 1.77
CA ALA A 274 -13.89 -1.46 2.54
C ALA A 274 -12.52 -1.36 3.24
N ASN A 275 -11.49 -0.93 2.51
CA ASN A 275 -10.15 -0.70 3.07
C ASN A 275 -10.17 0.35 4.18
N MET A 276 -10.93 1.44 4.01
CA MET A 276 -11.07 2.49 5.02
C MET A 276 -11.70 1.98 6.32
N LEU A 277 -12.76 1.17 6.20
CA LEU A 277 -13.44 0.60 7.38
C LEU A 277 -12.52 -0.32 8.18
N LYS A 278 -11.56 -0.99 7.51
CA LYS A 278 -10.67 -1.97 8.12
C LYS A 278 -9.26 -1.44 8.41
N ILE A 279 -8.93 -0.21 8.02
CA ILE A 279 -7.57 0.34 8.16
C ILE A 279 -7.06 0.37 9.61
N LYS A 280 -7.98 0.56 10.57
CA LYS A 280 -7.67 0.56 12.02
C LYS A 280 -7.23 -0.81 12.56
N SER A 281 -7.43 -1.89 11.79
CA SER A 281 -7.02 -3.24 12.15
C SER A 281 -5.60 -3.57 11.66
N LEU A 282 -5.12 -2.92 10.60
CA LEU A 282 -3.77 -3.14 10.06
C LEU A 282 -2.64 -2.86 11.08
N PRO A 283 -2.67 -1.75 11.83
CA PRO A 283 -1.85 -1.53 13.03
C PRO A 283 -1.78 -2.71 14.00
N ARG A 284 -2.95 -3.29 14.30
CA ARG A 284 -3.08 -4.39 15.27
C ARG A 284 -2.47 -5.67 14.72
N LEU A 285 -2.70 -5.95 13.43
CA LEU A 285 -2.09 -7.08 12.73
C LEU A 285 -0.55 -6.99 12.78
N LEU A 286 0.01 -5.84 12.39
CA LEU A 286 1.46 -5.62 12.41
C LEU A 286 2.03 -5.80 13.82
N ARG A 287 1.37 -5.24 14.84
CA ARG A 287 1.79 -5.40 16.24
C ARG A 287 1.78 -6.87 16.68
N LYS A 288 0.75 -7.64 16.30
CA LYS A 288 0.71 -9.08 16.60
C LYS A 288 1.88 -9.81 15.94
N ILE A 289 2.19 -9.50 14.68
CA ILE A 289 3.34 -10.08 13.97
C ILE A 289 4.65 -9.72 14.70
N PHE A 290 4.87 -8.46 15.04
CA PHE A 290 6.07 -8.02 15.80
C PHE A 290 6.17 -8.69 17.18
N ASN A 291 5.05 -8.90 17.86
CA ASN A 291 5.01 -9.60 19.14
C ASN A 291 5.34 -11.10 19.02
N VAL A 292 5.13 -11.71 17.84
CA VAL A 292 5.59 -13.07 17.56
C VAL A 292 7.10 -13.05 17.26
N ASP A 293 7.55 -12.09 16.44
CA ASP A 293 8.96 -11.94 16.08
C ASP A 293 9.84 -11.73 17.33
N SER A 294 9.37 -10.93 18.31
CA SER A 294 10.08 -10.70 19.58
C SER A 294 10.18 -11.96 20.45
N LYS A 295 9.13 -12.79 20.48
CA LYS A 295 9.11 -14.06 21.21
C LYS A 295 9.98 -15.14 20.57
N LEU A 296 10.09 -15.14 19.25
CA LEU A 296 10.94 -16.09 18.53
C LEU A 296 12.44 -15.77 18.66
N LEU A 297 12.83 -14.78 19.48
CA LEU A 297 14.21 -14.34 19.76
C LEU A 297 15.01 -14.09 18.48
N PHE A 298 14.38 -13.42 17.51
CA PHE A 298 14.94 -13.32 16.18
C PHE A 298 15.96 -12.19 16.05
N THR A 299 17.05 -12.44 15.32
CA THR A 299 17.89 -11.37 14.76
C THR A 299 17.10 -10.71 13.62
N GLU A 300 16.22 -9.77 13.98
CA GLU A 300 15.18 -9.11 13.17
C GLU A 300 15.61 -8.69 11.74
N ARG A 301 16.91 -8.48 11.50
CA ARG A 301 17.36 -7.75 10.31
C ARG A 301 17.23 -8.52 8.99
N LYS A 302 17.49 -9.84 8.94
CA LYS A 302 17.54 -10.59 7.67
C LYS A 302 16.15 -10.90 7.10
N THR A 303 15.21 -11.39 7.92
CA THR A 303 13.84 -11.73 7.50
C THR A 303 13.05 -10.50 7.09
N HIS A 304 13.08 -9.42 7.87
CA HIS A 304 12.42 -8.16 7.51
C HIS A 304 12.96 -7.58 6.20
N SER A 305 14.28 -7.62 5.99
CA SER A 305 14.88 -7.16 4.73
C SER A 305 14.42 -7.98 3.53
N SER A 306 14.24 -9.30 3.68
CA SER A 306 13.77 -10.15 2.59
C SER A 306 12.32 -9.85 2.21
N GLY A 307 11.40 -9.74 3.18
CA GLY A 307 10.01 -9.42 2.85
C GLY A 307 9.81 -8.00 2.36
N PHE A 308 10.62 -7.03 2.83
CA PHE A 308 10.62 -5.68 2.27
C PHE A 308 11.12 -5.65 0.82
N ARG A 309 12.19 -6.40 0.50
CA ARG A 309 12.66 -6.56 -0.88
C ARG A 309 11.62 -7.24 -1.76
N PHE A 310 10.93 -8.26 -1.25
CA PHE A 310 9.82 -8.89 -1.96
C PHE A 310 8.69 -7.89 -2.26
N GLY A 311 8.27 -7.10 -1.27
CA GLY A 311 7.25 -6.06 -1.44
C GLY A 311 7.65 -5.00 -2.47
N ILE A 312 8.87 -4.45 -2.37
CA ILE A 312 9.38 -3.47 -3.35
C ILE A 312 9.46 -4.10 -4.74
N THR A 313 10.02 -5.30 -4.88
CA THR A 313 10.19 -5.95 -6.18
C THR A 313 8.83 -6.21 -6.83
N THR A 314 7.87 -6.71 -6.05
CA THR A 314 6.50 -6.96 -6.51
C THR A 314 5.80 -5.67 -6.91
N PHE A 315 5.91 -4.62 -6.09
CA PHE A 315 5.35 -3.30 -6.38
C PHE A 315 5.98 -2.70 -7.65
N SER A 316 7.30 -2.71 -7.76
CA SER A 316 8.03 -2.18 -8.92
C SER A 316 7.72 -2.96 -10.21
N LEU A 317 7.65 -4.29 -10.15
CA LEU A 317 7.32 -5.13 -11.31
C LEU A 317 5.93 -4.80 -11.84
N TYR A 318 4.94 -4.77 -10.96
CA TYR A 318 3.57 -4.49 -11.37
C TYR A 318 3.37 -3.03 -11.78
N LEU A 319 4.02 -2.06 -11.11
CA LEU A 319 3.99 -0.65 -11.54
C LEU A 319 4.61 -0.51 -12.94
N PHE A 320 5.72 -1.21 -13.20
CA PHE A 320 6.33 -1.24 -14.52
C PHE A 320 5.39 -1.84 -15.57
N LEU A 321 4.77 -2.98 -15.29
CA LEU A 321 3.79 -3.61 -16.20
C LEU A 321 2.60 -2.70 -16.45
N PHE A 322 2.07 -2.06 -15.42
CA PHE A 322 0.96 -1.12 -15.53
C PHE A 322 1.31 0.08 -16.42
N LEU A 323 2.45 0.73 -16.18
CA LEU A 323 2.91 1.86 -16.98
C LEU A 323 3.25 1.44 -18.43
N ALA A 324 3.82 0.26 -18.63
CA ALA A 324 4.11 -0.27 -19.96
C ALA A 324 2.82 -0.50 -20.76
N ILE A 325 1.82 -1.15 -20.17
CA ILE A 325 0.53 -1.38 -20.83
C ILE A 325 -0.18 -0.04 -21.11
N LYS A 326 -0.15 0.89 -20.15
CA LYS A 326 -0.69 2.23 -20.36
C LYS A 326 -0.01 2.94 -21.53
N ARG A 327 1.32 2.88 -21.62
CA ARG A 327 2.07 3.48 -22.74
C ARG A 327 1.68 2.85 -24.08
N ILE A 328 1.56 1.51 -24.14
CA ILE A 328 1.10 0.82 -25.36
C ILE A 328 -0.30 1.29 -25.75
N ARG A 329 -1.21 1.44 -24.78
CA ARG A 329 -2.57 1.93 -25.01
C ARG A 329 -2.59 3.37 -25.54
N VAL A 330 -1.84 4.27 -24.93
CA VAL A 330 -1.71 5.67 -25.37
C VAL A 330 -1.10 5.77 -26.77
N VAL A 331 -0.13 4.91 -27.11
CA VAL A 331 0.43 4.87 -28.47
C VAL A 331 -0.57 4.30 -29.48
N SER A 332 -1.41 3.34 -29.06
CA SER A 332 -2.41 2.69 -29.94
C SER A 332 -3.59 3.60 -30.26
N LEU A 333 -3.98 4.47 -29.33
CA LEU A 333 -5.01 5.48 -29.51
C LEU A 333 -4.35 6.70 -30.17
N LYS A 334 -4.50 6.85 -31.49
CA LYS A 334 -3.99 8.03 -32.22
C LYS A 334 -4.35 9.33 -31.47
N LEU A 335 -3.42 10.29 -31.48
CA LEU A 335 -3.36 11.57 -30.74
C LEU A 335 -4.61 12.48 -30.70
N HIS A 336 -5.75 12.10 -31.28
CA HIS A 336 -6.85 13.01 -31.56
C HIS A 336 -7.95 13.11 -30.48
N GLN A 337 -7.86 12.41 -29.34
CA GLN A 337 -8.87 12.50 -28.28
C GLN A 337 -8.28 12.64 -26.88
N TYR A 338 -7.62 13.78 -26.62
CA TYR A 338 -7.07 14.15 -25.31
C TYR A 338 -8.10 14.15 -24.15
N HIS A 339 -9.40 14.32 -24.44
CA HIS A 339 -10.44 14.30 -23.40
C HIS A 339 -10.71 12.90 -22.86
N GLU A 340 -10.58 11.86 -23.69
CA GLU A 340 -10.74 10.47 -23.21
C GLU A 340 -9.59 10.08 -22.28
N ASP A 341 -8.38 10.57 -22.54
CA ASP A 341 -7.20 10.31 -21.73
C ASP A 341 -7.36 10.79 -20.27
N LEU A 342 -8.12 11.87 -20.04
CA LEU A 342 -8.37 12.39 -18.69
C LEU A 342 -9.28 11.47 -17.87
N ILE A 343 -10.30 10.90 -18.51
CA ILE A 343 -11.19 9.92 -17.88
C ILE A 343 -10.41 8.65 -17.57
N PHE A 344 -9.58 8.19 -18.52
CA PHE A 344 -8.70 7.05 -18.30
C PHE A 344 -7.69 7.31 -17.17
N LEU A 345 -7.20 8.53 -17.00
CA LEU A 345 -6.30 8.88 -15.90
C LEU A 345 -6.97 8.75 -14.52
N GLY A 346 -8.24 9.17 -14.39
CA GLY A 346 -9.01 8.98 -13.15
C GLY A 346 -9.22 7.50 -12.84
N LEU A 347 -9.58 6.70 -13.84
CA LEU A 347 -9.70 5.24 -13.70
C LEU A 347 -8.38 4.58 -13.32
N ASP A 348 -7.28 5.01 -13.93
CA ASP A 348 -5.94 4.51 -13.67
C ASP A 348 -5.53 4.77 -12.22
N PHE A 349 -5.93 5.91 -11.65
CA PHE A 349 -5.66 6.21 -10.24
C PHE A 349 -6.41 5.24 -9.30
N ILE A 350 -7.67 4.93 -9.62
CA ILE A 350 -8.48 3.96 -8.88
C ILE A 350 -7.90 2.54 -9.04
N LEU A 351 -7.44 2.17 -10.22
CA LEU A 351 -6.76 0.90 -10.43
C LEU A 351 -5.44 0.83 -9.65
N LEU A 352 -4.70 1.94 -9.61
CA LEU A 352 -3.45 2.05 -8.86
C LEU A 352 -3.67 1.88 -7.35
N SER A 353 -4.78 2.36 -6.80
CA SER A 353 -5.07 2.21 -5.38
C SER A 353 -5.49 0.79 -4.99
N VAL A 354 -6.33 0.15 -5.82
CA VAL A 354 -6.67 -1.28 -5.71
C VAL A 354 -5.38 -2.09 -5.74
N PHE A 355 -4.49 -1.73 -6.66
CA PHE A 355 -3.18 -2.33 -6.82
C PHE A 355 -2.27 -2.16 -5.58
N ILE A 356 -2.24 -0.97 -4.97
CA ILE A 356 -1.51 -0.74 -3.71
C ILE A 356 -2.06 -1.67 -2.62
N GLY A 357 -3.39 -1.78 -2.48
CA GLY A 357 -4.01 -2.68 -1.50
C GLY A 357 -3.58 -4.14 -1.66
N GLU A 358 -3.48 -4.61 -2.90
CA GLU A 358 -3.02 -5.97 -3.18
C GLU A 358 -1.55 -6.19 -2.90
N THR A 359 -0.67 -5.26 -3.28
CA THR A 359 0.75 -5.39 -2.96
C THR A 359 0.98 -5.40 -1.44
N GLN A 360 0.18 -4.67 -0.68
CA GLN A 360 0.19 -4.75 0.79
C GLN A 360 -0.25 -6.12 1.29
N PHE A 361 -1.37 -6.65 0.77
CA PHE A 361 -1.83 -8.00 1.09
C PHE A 361 -0.74 -9.05 0.80
N LEU A 362 -0.16 -9.02 -0.40
CA LEU A 362 0.90 -9.95 -0.81
C LEU A 362 2.14 -9.84 0.08
N THR A 363 2.53 -8.63 0.46
CA THR A 363 3.69 -8.41 1.34
C THR A 363 3.44 -8.96 2.74
N LEU A 364 2.23 -8.74 3.29
CA LEU A 364 1.85 -9.24 4.61
C LEU A 364 1.69 -10.76 4.63
N GLY A 365 1.07 -11.33 3.60
CA GLY A 365 0.97 -12.79 3.44
C GLY A 365 2.35 -13.43 3.35
N TYR A 366 3.27 -12.83 2.59
CA TYR A 366 4.65 -13.30 2.52
C TYR A 366 5.38 -13.19 3.86
N PHE A 367 5.15 -12.12 4.63
CA PHE A 367 5.68 -12.03 5.98
C PHE A 367 5.17 -13.18 6.87
N LEU A 368 3.88 -13.48 6.86
CA LEU A 368 3.30 -14.59 7.62
C LEU A 368 3.91 -15.93 7.22
N LYS A 369 4.03 -16.21 5.91
CA LYS A 369 4.71 -17.41 5.39
C LYS A 369 6.10 -17.58 5.99
N GLN A 370 6.93 -16.53 5.96
CA GLN A 370 8.29 -16.60 6.51
C GLN A 370 8.32 -16.98 7.99
N ARG A 371 7.34 -16.54 8.78
CA ARG A 371 7.27 -16.88 10.21
C ARG A 371 6.81 -18.32 10.43
N PHE A 372 5.88 -18.83 9.62
CA PHE A 372 5.55 -20.26 9.63
C PHE A 372 6.77 -21.11 9.27
N THR A 373 7.50 -20.76 8.20
CA THR A 373 8.75 -21.44 7.84
C THR A 373 9.73 -21.46 8.99
N LEU A 374 9.82 -20.36 9.74
CA LEU A 374 10.69 -20.28 10.91
C LEU A 374 10.24 -21.20 12.05
N VAL A 375 8.94 -21.24 12.36
CA VAL A 375 8.38 -22.18 13.34
C VAL A 375 8.74 -23.61 12.93
N ASN A 376 8.61 -23.95 11.65
CA ASN A 376 8.96 -25.26 11.11
C ASN A 376 10.44 -25.58 11.20
N VAL A 377 11.33 -24.61 10.93
CA VAL A 377 12.77 -24.79 11.10
C VAL A 377 13.12 -25.11 12.56
N LYS A 378 12.49 -24.42 13.52
CA LYS A 378 12.71 -24.69 14.95
C LYS A 378 12.14 -26.04 15.37
N LEU A 379 10.94 -26.40 14.91
CA LEU A 379 10.35 -27.73 15.16
C LEU A 379 11.25 -28.85 14.59
N LYS A 380 11.81 -28.65 13.39
CA LYS A 380 12.73 -29.61 12.78
C LYS A 380 14.07 -29.72 13.52
N ALA A 381 14.53 -28.64 14.15
CA ALA A 381 15.73 -28.69 14.99
C ALA A 381 15.51 -29.57 16.23
N LEU A 382 14.34 -29.49 16.86
CA LEU A 382 13.96 -30.37 17.98
C LEU A 382 13.95 -31.85 17.57
N ASP A 383 13.56 -32.14 16.33
CA ASP A 383 13.50 -33.50 15.77
C ASP A 383 14.90 -34.14 15.62
N TRP A 384 15.90 -33.34 15.26
CA TRP A 384 17.27 -33.83 15.08
C TRP A 384 17.96 -34.15 16.41
N GLU A 385 17.70 -33.33 17.43
CA GLU A 385 18.24 -33.52 18.77
C GLU A 385 17.72 -34.84 19.39
N THR A 386 16.46 -35.21 19.11
CA THR A 386 15.89 -36.45 19.59
C THR A 386 16.57 -37.69 18.97
N LEU A 387 16.89 -37.62 17.67
CA LEU A 387 17.55 -38.73 16.95
C LEU A 387 19.02 -38.91 17.36
N GLY A 388 19.74 -37.83 17.64
CA GLY A 388 21.15 -37.89 18.04
C GLY A 388 21.37 -38.61 19.37
N ASN A 389 20.40 -38.53 20.28
CA ASN A 389 20.51 -39.13 21.62
C ASN A 389 20.16 -40.63 21.67
N GLN A 390 19.34 -41.15 20.75
CA GLN A 390 18.99 -42.57 20.73
C GLN A 390 20.09 -43.45 20.09
N ASN A 391 20.88 -42.91 19.16
CA ASN A 391 21.90 -43.66 18.45
C ASN A 391 23.33 -43.50 19.01
N SER A 392 23.54 -42.64 20.01
CA SER A 392 24.87 -42.35 20.57
C SER A 392 25.41 -43.37 21.57
N VAL A 393 24.63 -44.40 21.94
CA VAL A 393 25.11 -45.51 22.79
C VAL A 393 26.14 -46.41 22.08
N MET A 394 26.40 -46.24 20.77
CA MET A 394 27.35 -47.10 20.04
C MET A 394 28.45 -46.41 19.22
N PHE A 395 28.57 -45.07 19.23
CA PHE A 395 29.67 -44.38 18.53
C PHE A 395 30.52 -43.51 19.48
N SER A 396 31.36 -44.18 20.26
CA SER A 396 32.44 -43.56 21.04
C SER A 396 33.56 -43.09 20.10
N GLY A 397 33.47 -41.85 19.61
CA GLY A 397 34.41 -41.37 18.59
C GLY A 397 34.51 -39.87 18.36
N ARG A 398 34.72 -39.08 19.42
CA ARG A 398 35.46 -37.78 19.43
C ARG A 398 35.15 -36.76 18.30
N ARG A 399 34.37 -35.71 18.62
CA ARG A 399 34.85 -34.34 18.96
C ARG A 399 33.74 -33.29 18.85
N HIS A 400 33.38 -32.73 20.00
CA HIS A 400 33.21 -31.27 20.22
C HIS A 400 31.95 -30.57 19.66
N CYS A 401 30.77 -30.91 20.20
CA CYS A 401 29.63 -29.98 20.29
C CYS A 401 29.26 -29.78 21.77
N ARG A 402 30.07 -29.00 22.49
CA ARG A 402 29.89 -28.66 23.93
C ARG A 402 28.78 -27.61 24.18
N TRP A 403 27.78 -27.51 23.29
CA TRP A 403 26.68 -26.53 23.40
C TRP A 403 25.31 -27.18 23.63
N LEU A 404 25.25 -28.50 23.85
CA LEU A 404 24.01 -29.28 23.83
C LEU A 404 23.78 -30.14 25.08
N GLU A 405 24.57 -29.95 26.14
CA GLU A 405 24.57 -30.85 27.30
C GLU A 405 23.69 -30.38 28.48
N GLU A 406 22.98 -29.24 28.38
CA GLU A 406 22.29 -28.68 29.57
C GLU A 406 20.84 -28.23 29.43
N ASP A 407 20.14 -28.40 28.31
CA ASP A 407 18.68 -28.19 28.32
C ASP A 407 17.94 -29.36 27.63
N PRO A 408 17.26 -30.25 28.40
CA PRO A 408 16.28 -31.16 27.79
C PRO A 408 15.31 -30.34 26.97
N ILE A 409 14.86 -30.86 25.81
CA ILE A 409 13.86 -30.24 24.91
C ILE A 409 12.88 -29.43 25.75
N SER A 410 13.10 -28.12 25.83
CA SER A 410 12.45 -27.41 26.92
C SER A 410 10.98 -27.36 26.58
N VAL A 411 10.15 -27.91 27.47
CA VAL A 411 8.69 -27.79 27.44
C VAL A 411 8.29 -26.33 27.15
N TYR A 412 9.10 -25.39 27.66
CA TYR A 412 9.06 -23.97 27.34
C TYR A 412 9.18 -23.63 25.84
N THR A 413 10.14 -24.20 25.12
CA THR A 413 10.32 -23.98 23.67
C THR A 413 9.12 -24.48 22.88
N LEU A 414 8.62 -25.68 23.18
CA LEU A 414 7.41 -26.23 22.53
C LEU A 414 6.19 -25.34 22.78
N GLU A 415 5.99 -24.92 24.03
CA GLU A 415 4.90 -24.01 24.40
C GLU A 415 5.03 -22.66 23.69
N MET A 416 6.25 -22.12 23.58
CA MET A 416 6.53 -20.88 22.86
C MET A 416 6.24 -21.01 21.35
N LEU A 417 6.64 -22.12 20.72
CA LEU A 417 6.36 -22.42 19.31
C LEU A 417 4.86 -22.59 19.07
N ARG A 418 4.15 -23.28 19.96
CA ARG A 418 2.68 -23.42 19.93
C ARG A 418 2.02 -22.05 19.99
N GLN A 419 2.37 -21.23 20.98
CA GLN A 419 1.84 -19.86 21.10
C GLN A 419 2.16 -18.99 19.89
N ALA A 420 3.35 -19.10 19.31
CA ALA A 420 3.72 -18.40 18.10
C ALA A 420 2.83 -18.83 16.92
N HIS A 421 2.66 -20.13 16.71
CA HIS A 421 1.78 -20.67 15.68
C HIS A 421 0.34 -20.19 15.82
N MET A 422 -0.24 -20.22 17.03
CA MET A 422 -1.62 -19.75 17.24
C MET A 422 -1.76 -18.27 16.86
N ARG A 423 -0.80 -17.45 17.30
CA ARG A 423 -0.82 -16.00 17.01
C ARG A 423 -0.63 -15.71 15.53
N LEU A 424 0.20 -16.48 14.82
CA LEU A 424 0.34 -16.36 13.38
C LEU A 424 -0.95 -16.77 12.67
N SER A 425 -1.63 -17.80 13.15
CA SER A 425 -2.93 -18.25 12.65
C SER A 425 -3.98 -17.14 12.83
N ASP A 426 -4.06 -16.53 14.02
CA ASP A 426 -4.92 -15.36 14.25
C ASP A 426 -4.58 -14.19 13.31
N CYS A 427 -3.29 -14.00 12.99
CA CYS A 427 -2.86 -12.96 12.05
C CYS A 427 -3.31 -13.28 10.62
N THR A 428 -3.29 -14.54 10.19
CA THR A 428 -3.81 -14.94 8.87
C THR A 428 -5.32 -14.73 8.75
N THR A 429 -6.08 -15.05 9.80
CA THR A 429 -7.52 -14.76 9.87
C THR A 429 -7.76 -13.25 9.82
N MET A 430 -7.04 -12.47 10.63
CA MET A 430 -7.17 -11.01 10.63
C MET A 430 -6.77 -10.39 9.29
N LEU A 431 -5.75 -10.92 8.60
CA LEU A 431 -5.36 -10.45 7.28
C LEU A 431 -6.48 -10.71 6.26
N SER A 432 -7.10 -11.89 6.32
CA SER A 432 -8.26 -12.24 5.48
C SER A 432 -9.49 -11.38 5.79
N GLU A 433 -9.72 -11.01 7.05
CA GLU A 433 -10.80 -10.10 7.43
C GLU A 433 -10.56 -8.65 6.97
N ILE A 434 -9.30 -8.20 6.94
CA ILE A 434 -8.94 -6.85 6.49
C ILE A 434 -9.10 -6.75 4.97
N TYR A 435 -8.59 -7.73 4.23
CA TYR A 435 -8.57 -7.69 2.76
C TYR A 435 -9.66 -8.54 2.10
N GLY A 436 -10.58 -9.15 2.84
CA GLY A 436 -11.56 -10.09 2.30
C GLY A 436 -12.41 -9.52 1.16
N VAL A 437 -12.89 -8.28 1.32
CA VAL A 437 -13.70 -7.59 0.27
C VAL A 437 -12.83 -7.24 -0.93
N GLN A 438 -11.62 -6.74 -0.70
CA GLN A 438 -10.64 -6.47 -1.75
C GLN A 438 -10.35 -7.73 -2.56
N LEU A 439 -10.09 -8.85 -1.89
CA LEU A 439 -9.81 -10.15 -2.52
C LEU A 439 -11.02 -10.62 -3.34
N LEU A 440 -12.22 -10.52 -2.79
CA LEU A 440 -13.46 -10.89 -3.49
C LEU A 440 -13.63 -10.09 -4.78
N VAL A 441 -13.53 -8.77 -4.67
CA VAL A 441 -13.62 -7.86 -5.82
C VAL A 441 -12.52 -8.15 -6.84
N TRP A 442 -11.29 -8.37 -6.38
CA TRP A 442 -10.16 -8.65 -7.24
C TRP A 442 -10.33 -9.94 -8.04
N VAL A 443 -10.76 -11.03 -7.38
CA VAL A 443 -11.07 -12.30 -8.06
C VAL A 443 -12.20 -12.09 -9.07
N ALA A 444 -13.27 -11.40 -8.69
CA ALA A 444 -14.40 -11.12 -9.58
C ALA A 444 -13.98 -10.30 -10.81
N VAL A 445 -13.21 -9.23 -10.63
CA VAL A 445 -12.68 -8.41 -11.72
C VAL A 445 -11.79 -9.25 -12.64
N SER A 446 -10.89 -10.06 -12.08
CA SER A 446 -10.01 -10.93 -12.87
C SER A 446 -10.82 -11.97 -13.67
N PHE A 447 -11.84 -12.55 -13.04
CA PHE A 447 -12.75 -13.52 -13.66
C PHE A 447 -13.55 -12.92 -14.81
N LEU A 448 -13.96 -11.66 -14.74
CA LEU A 448 -14.70 -10.98 -15.81
C LEU A 448 -13.77 -10.46 -16.92
N GLN A 449 -12.61 -9.91 -16.53
CA GLN A 449 -11.69 -9.26 -17.46
C GLN A 449 -10.97 -10.26 -18.38
N ILE A 450 -10.61 -11.44 -17.87
CA ILE A 450 -9.91 -12.46 -18.66
C ILE A 450 -10.77 -12.94 -19.85
N PRO A 451 -12.00 -13.45 -19.67
CA PRO A 451 -12.84 -13.89 -20.77
C PRO A 451 -13.27 -12.74 -21.69
N THR A 452 -13.53 -11.55 -21.14
CA THR A 452 -13.89 -10.37 -21.95
C THR A 452 -12.74 -9.98 -22.89
N SER A 453 -11.50 -10.00 -22.39
CA SER A 453 -10.31 -9.70 -23.21
C SER A 453 -10.09 -10.75 -24.28
N LEU A 454 -10.27 -12.03 -23.95
CA LEU A 454 -10.13 -13.12 -24.90
C LEU A 454 -11.25 -13.13 -25.94
N TYR A 455 -12.50 -12.85 -25.57
CA TYR A 455 -13.61 -12.73 -26.50
C TYR A 455 -13.37 -11.62 -27.53
N LYS A 456 -12.90 -10.44 -27.08
CA LYS A 456 -12.49 -9.35 -27.99
C LYS A 456 -11.36 -9.77 -28.93
N LEU A 457 -10.45 -10.64 -28.47
CA LEU A 457 -9.38 -11.20 -29.29
C LEU A 457 -9.90 -12.18 -30.37
N PHE A 458 -10.92 -12.98 -30.05
CA PHE A 458 -11.50 -13.97 -30.97
C PHE A 458 -12.50 -13.39 -31.98
N ASN A 459 -12.97 -12.15 -31.78
CA ASN A 459 -13.84 -11.46 -32.73
C ASN A 459 -13.07 -10.35 -33.48
N PRO A 460 -12.26 -10.69 -34.51
CA PRO A 460 -11.42 -9.74 -35.21
C PRO A 460 -12.23 -8.86 -36.17
N THR A 461 -13.05 -7.95 -35.65
CA THR A 461 -13.55 -6.84 -36.45
C THR A 461 -12.38 -5.85 -36.67
N GLU A 462 -11.69 -5.95 -37.80
CA GLU A 462 -10.58 -5.05 -38.23
C GLU A 462 -9.67 -4.53 -37.10
N ILE A 463 -9.22 -5.44 -36.22
CA ILE A 463 -8.45 -5.06 -35.05
C ILE A 463 -6.98 -4.83 -35.46
N ASN A 464 -6.47 -3.63 -35.23
CA ASN A 464 -5.06 -3.30 -35.40
C ASN A 464 -4.16 -4.21 -34.54
N THR A 465 -3.03 -4.66 -35.09
CA THR A 465 -2.02 -5.48 -34.40
C THR A 465 -1.63 -4.93 -33.02
N TRP A 466 -1.54 -3.61 -32.86
CA TRP A 466 -1.24 -2.98 -31.57
C TRP A 466 -2.31 -3.23 -30.52
N THR A 467 -3.58 -3.24 -30.92
CA THR A 467 -4.70 -3.52 -30.04
C THR A 467 -4.67 -4.98 -29.59
N ILE A 468 -4.33 -5.91 -30.49
CA ILE A 468 -4.13 -7.33 -30.15
C ILE A 468 -3.03 -7.47 -29.09
N ILE A 469 -1.87 -6.84 -29.31
CA ILE A 469 -0.76 -6.87 -28.35
C ILE A 469 -1.19 -6.29 -26.99
N ALA A 470 -1.93 -5.18 -26.99
CA ALA A 470 -2.45 -4.57 -25.76
C ALA A 470 -3.41 -5.51 -25.02
N MET A 471 -4.35 -6.15 -25.73
CA MET A 471 -5.32 -7.09 -25.15
C MET A 471 -4.65 -8.34 -24.58
N VAL A 472 -3.71 -8.94 -25.32
CA VAL A 472 -2.93 -10.09 -24.85
C VAL A 472 -2.10 -9.72 -23.62
N SER A 473 -1.43 -8.56 -23.64
CA SER A 473 -0.65 -8.07 -22.51
C SER A 473 -1.52 -7.84 -21.26
N TRP A 474 -2.70 -7.27 -21.44
CA TRP A 474 -3.68 -7.06 -20.36
C TRP A 474 -4.18 -8.38 -19.78
N CYS A 475 -4.52 -9.35 -20.64
CA CYS A 475 -4.93 -10.69 -20.21
C CYS A 475 -3.82 -11.38 -19.41
N CYS A 476 -2.58 -11.38 -19.93
CA CYS A 476 -1.42 -11.93 -19.23
C CYS A 476 -1.19 -11.27 -17.87
N TYR A 477 -1.34 -9.95 -17.79
CA TYR A 477 -1.24 -9.20 -16.54
C TYR A 477 -2.23 -9.70 -15.48
N PHE A 478 -3.51 -9.86 -15.82
CA PHE A 478 -4.51 -10.38 -14.87
C PHE A 478 -4.24 -11.83 -14.47
N VAL A 479 -3.85 -12.69 -15.40
CA VAL A 479 -3.52 -14.09 -15.12
C VAL A 479 -2.34 -14.19 -14.16
N VAL A 480 -1.24 -13.49 -14.43
CA VAL A 480 -0.04 -13.51 -13.57
C VAL A 480 -0.38 -12.97 -12.17
N ARG A 481 -1.11 -11.86 -12.12
CA ARG A 481 -1.52 -11.22 -10.87
C ARG A 481 -2.37 -12.16 -10.01
N PHE A 482 -3.37 -12.81 -10.61
CA PHE A 482 -4.22 -13.79 -9.95
C PHE A 482 -3.42 -15.03 -9.49
N PHE A 483 -2.52 -15.53 -10.33
CA PHE A 483 -1.66 -16.67 -10.01
C PHE A 483 -0.75 -16.41 -8.81
N VAL A 484 -0.07 -15.25 -8.78
CA VAL A 484 0.82 -14.87 -7.67
C VAL A 484 0.06 -14.82 -6.34
N ALA A 485 -1.18 -14.33 -6.36
CA ALA A 485 -2.06 -14.27 -5.19
C ALA A 485 -2.34 -15.65 -4.61
N ILE A 486 -2.85 -16.53 -5.47
CA ILE A 486 -3.26 -17.88 -5.10
C ILE A 486 -2.03 -18.67 -4.66
N LYS A 487 -0.93 -18.56 -5.40
CA LYS A 487 0.31 -19.26 -5.04
C LYS A 487 0.85 -18.81 -3.69
N LEU A 488 0.76 -17.51 -3.37
CA LEU A 488 1.16 -17.02 -2.06
C LEU A 488 0.27 -17.57 -0.95
N CYS A 489 -1.05 -17.50 -1.12
CA CYS A 489 -2.02 -17.98 -0.12
C CYS A 489 -1.85 -19.47 0.14
N SER A 490 -1.88 -20.29 -0.94
CA SER A 490 -1.63 -21.73 -0.88
C SER A 490 -0.29 -22.03 -0.23
N SER A 491 0.80 -21.39 -0.65
CA SER A 491 2.11 -21.67 -0.08
C SER A 491 2.23 -21.25 1.40
N THR A 492 1.45 -20.28 1.86
CA THR A 492 1.41 -19.88 3.27
C THR A 492 0.62 -20.89 4.10
N SER A 493 -0.52 -21.36 3.58
CA SER A 493 -1.32 -22.43 4.17
C SER A 493 -0.56 -23.76 4.22
N ASP A 494 0.15 -24.12 3.16
CA ASP A 494 0.99 -25.33 3.10
C ASP A 494 2.11 -25.28 4.15
N GLU A 495 2.74 -24.11 4.32
CA GLU A 495 3.78 -23.93 5.34
C GLU A 495 3.21 -24.02 6.75
N ALA A 496 2.01 -23.48 6.98
CA ALA A 496 1.34 -23.67 8.26
C ALA A 496 0.99 -25.15 8.52
N HIS A 497 0.45 -25.85 7.51
CA HIS A 497 0.12 -27.28 7.60
C HIS A 497 1.35 -28.13 7.87
N ARG A 498 2.50 -27.79 7.28
CA ARG A 498 3.77 -28.47 7.57
C ARG A 498 4.16 -28.45 9.05
N SER A 499 3.72 -27.45 9.82
CA SER A 499 3.91 -27.43 11.28
C SER A 499 3.21 -28.61 11.95
N TRP A 500 2.03 -28.99 11.47
CA TRP A 500 1.29 -30.14 11.97
C TRP A 500 2.03 -31.45 11.71
N GLU A 501 2.49 -31.67 10.47
CA GLU A 501 3.26 -32.87 10.11
C GLU A 501 4.50 -33.03 10.99
N LEU A 502 5.22 -31.92 11.24
CA LEU A 502 6.41 -31.93 12.10
C LEU A 502 6.05 -32.25 13.56
N VAL A 503 4.98 -31.67 14.09
CA VAL A 503 4.52 -31.95 15.46
C VAL A 503 4.03 -33.40 15.60
N GLU A 504 3.36 -33.95 14.59
CA GLU A 504 2.92 -35.35 14.60
C GLU A 504 4.10 -36.31 14.55
N ASN A 505 5.09 -36.05 13.70
CA ASN A 505 6.33 -36.84 13.65
C ASN A 505 7.08 -36.81 14.99
N LEU A 506 7.19 -35.64 15.63
CA LEU A 506 7.75 -35.50 16.97
C LEU A 506 6.96 -36.32 18.00
N LYS A 507 5.63 -36.24 17.96
CA LYS A 507 4.75 -36.99 18.86
C LYS A 507 4.92 -38.50 18.71
N GLN A 508 4.96 -39.01 17.48
CA GLN A 508 5.13 -40.43 17.21
C GLN A 508 6.48 -40.96 17.72
N ARG A 509 7.54 -40.15 17.67
CA ARG A 509 8.87 -40.50 18.17
C ARG A 509 9.03 -40.39 19.68
N SER A 510 8.33 -39.46 20.31
CA SER A 510 8.36 -39.27 21.77
C SER A 510 7.54 -40.31 22.54
N LEU A 511 6.64 -41.03 21.86
CA LEU A 511 5.92 -42.15 22.47
C LEU A 511 6.90 -43.31 22.66
N PRO A 512 7.05 -43.87 23.88
CA PRO A 512 7.86 -45.06 24.08
C PRO A 512 7.31 -46.16 23.16
N ALA A 513 8.19 -46.79 22.37
CA ALA A 513 7.81 -47.91 21.53
C ALA A 513 7.01 -48.92 22.38
N PRO A 514 5.97 -49.58 21.83
CA PRO A 514 5.06 -50.47 22.57
C PRO A 514 5.72 -51.79 23.01
N ILE A 515 6.97 -51.76 23.48
CA ILE A 515 7.79 -52.92 23.86
C ILE A 515 7.47 -53.40 25.30
N MET A 516 6.54 -52.77 26.04
CA MET A 516 6.22 -53.17 27.41
C MET A 516 4.72 -53.41 27.67
N GLU A 517 4.00 -54.03 26.73
CA GLU A 517 2.68 -54.60 27.05
C GLU A 517 2.79 -55.84 27.98
N GLU A 518 3.98 -56.43 28.15
CA GLU A 518 4.14 -57.67 28.92
C GLU A 518 5.05 -57.61 30.17
N VAL A 519 5.83 -56.53 30.39
CA VAL A 519 6.78 -56.49 31.52
C VAL A 519 6.51 -55.29 32.43
N GLY A 520 5.70 -55.52 33.46
CA GLY A 520 5.86 -54.91 34.77
C GLY A 520 5.29 -53.50 34.95
N ALA A 521 3.99 -53.45 35.31
CA ALA A 521 3.28 -52.29 35.85
C ALA A 521 3.82 -51.76 37.21
N GLU A 522 5.06 -52.09 37.59
CA GLU A 522 5.58 -51.88 38.94
C GLU A 522 6.77 -50.90 39.02
N TYR A 523 7.39 -50.50 37.90
CA TYR A 523 8.61 -49.67 37.92
C TYR A 523 8.42 -48.18 37.55
N MET A 524 7.19 -47.69 37.40
CA MET A 524 6.90 -46.37 36.81
C MET A 524 6.77 -45.18 37.80
N MET A 525 7.38 -45.22 38.99
CA MET A 525 7.17 -44.20 40.04
C MET A 525 8.37 -43.29 40.37
N VAL A 526 9.47 -43.30 39.61
CA VAL A 526 10.65 -42.47 39.93
C VAL A 526 11.03 -41.59 38.72
N ASP A 527 10.79 -40.29 38.84
CA ASP A 527 11.18 -39.16 37.96
C ASP A 527 10.59 -39.09 36.53
N HIS A 528 9.36 -39.57 36.32
CA HIS A 528 8.65 -39.45 35.02
C HIS A 528 7.96 -38.09 34.73
N ASN A 529 8.11 -37.08 35.60
CA ASN A 529 7.30 -35.85 35.53
C ASN A 529 7.63 -34.97 34.30
N GLU A 530 8.89 -34.86 33.90
CA GLU A 530 9.28 -33.95 32.81
C GLU A 530 8.92 -34.48 31.41
N ASN A 531 9.10 -35.77 31.16
CA ASN A 531 8.76 -36.36 29.85
C ASN A 531 7.25 -36.32 29.59
N ASN A 532 6.43 -36.50 30.64
CA ASN A 532 4.98 -36.39 30.56
C ASN A 532 4.54 -34.97 30.15
N ASN A 533 5.23 -33.93 30.61
CA ASN A 533 4.95 -32.56 30.23
C ASN A 533 5.25 -32.28 28.75
N CYS A 534 6.32 -32.85 28.20
CA CYS A 534 6.66 -32.70 26.77
C CYS A 534 5.60 -33.34 25.86
N VAL A 535 5.23 -34.61 26.13
CA VAL A 535 4.19 -35.32 25.39
C VAL A 535 2.84 -34.61 25.51
N PHE A 536 2.51 -34.07 26.69
CA PHE A 536 1.32 -33.26 26.89
C PHE A 536 1.33 -32.00 26.02
N GLN A 537 2.44 -31.24 25.97
CA GLN A 537 2.55 -30.05 25.11
C GLN A 537 2.48 -30.38 23.62
N LEU A 538 3.10 -31.48 23.17
CA LEU A 538 2.98 -31.94 21.79
C LEU A 538 1.54 -32.30 21.44
N ASN A 539 0.80 -32.95 22.34
CA ASN A 539 -0.62 -33.24 22.15
C ASN A 539 -1.47 -31.97 22.05
N LEU A 540 -1.21 -30.98 22.92
CA LEU A 540 -1.89 -29.68 22.85
C LEU A 540 -1.57 -28.96 21.54
N PHE A 541 -0.31 -28.99 21.10
CA PHE A 541 0.08 -28.36 19.84
C PHE A 541 -0.54 -29.08 18.64
N ALA A 542 -0.45 -30.40 18.56
CA ALA A 542 -1.05 -31.20 17.49
C ALA A 542 -2.55 -30.92 17.35
N ARG A 543 -3.28 -30.95 18.48
CA ARG A 543 -4.71 -30.63 18.53
C ARG A 543 -5.01 -29.22 18.05
N HIS A 544 -4.18 -28.26 18.42
CA HIS A 544 -4.35 -26.87 18.00
C HIS A 544 -4.18 -26.74 16.48
N VAL A 545 -3.08 -27.22 15.90
CA VAL A 545 -2.83 -27.10 14.46
C VAL A 545 -3.85 -27.89 13.64
N SER A 546 -4.29 -29.07 14.11
CA SER A 546 -5.33 -29.83 13.43
C SER A 546 -6.70 -29.14 13.47
N SER A 547 -7.01 -28.41 14.54
CA SER A 547 -8.29 -27.73 14.71
C SER A 547 -8.40 -26.42 13.93
N GLN A 548 -7.28 -25.75 13.66
CA GLN A 548 -7.24 -24.44 13.01
C GLN A 548 -6.62 -24.55 11.62
N LYS A 549 -7.45 -24.99 10.65
CA LYS A 549 -7.04 -25.00 9.25
C LYS A 549 -6.83 -23.56 8.78
N ILE A 550 -5.60 -23.23 8.40
CA ILE A 550 -5.25 -21.89 7.94
C ILE A 550 -5.66 -21.75 6.48
N GLU A 551 -6.73 -21.01 6.24
CA GLU A 551 -7.25 -20.74 4.91
C GLU A 551 -7.46 -19.23 4.72
N PHE A 552 -7.01 -18.73 3.56
CA PHE A 552 -7.28 -17.35 3.17
C PHE A 552 -8.64 -17.29 2.48
N SER A 553 -9.64 -16.80 3.20
CA SER A 553 -11.00 -16.67 2.65
C SER A 553 -11.28 -15.25 2.14
N ALA A 554 -11.94 -15.13 1.01
CA ALA A 554 -12.47 -13.86 0.51
C ALA A 554 -13.89 -13.65 1.08
N CYS A 555 -13.99 -12.94 2.21
CA CYS A 555 -15.27 -12.70 2.91
C CYS A 555 -16.07 -13.98 3.26
N GLY A 556 -15.40 -15.13 3.38
CA GLY A 556 -16.06 -16.42 3.61
C GLY A 556 -16.77 -17.02 2.38
N PHE A 557 -16.72 -16.39 1.20
CA PHE A 557 -17.34 -16.94 -0.02
C PHE A 557 -16.55 -18.11 -0.60
N PHE A 558 -15.23 -17.96 -0.67
CA PHE A 558 -14.33 -19.00 -1.17
C PHE A 558 -12.94 -18.86 -0.56
N ASN A 559 -12.22 -19.98 -0.51
CA ASN A 559 -10.83 -20.04 -0.10
C ASN A 559 -9.91 -19.80 -1.31
N LEU A 560 -8.84 -19.05 -1.10
CA LEU A 560 -7.82 -18.73 -2.10
C LEU A 560 -6.79 -19.88 -2.18
N ASP A 561 -7.18 -20.98 -2.80
CA ASP A 561 -6.33 -22.14 -3.06
C ASP A 561 -6.18 -22.44 -4.56
N MET A 562 -5.37 -23.43 -4.89
CA MET A 562 -5.15 -23.83 -6.29
C MET A 562 -6.43 -24.39 -6.94
N SER A 563 -7.39 -24.89 -6.15
CA SER A 563 -8.67 -25.40 -6.66
C SER A 563 -9.53 -24.26 -7.21
N LEU A 564 -9.57 -23.10 -6.53
CA LEU A 564 -10.22 -21.90 -7.02
C LEU A 564 -9.65 -21.47 -8.38
N MET A 565 -8.32 -21.52 -8.53
CA MET A 565 -7.68 -21.19 -9.80
C MET A 565 -8.17 -22.08 -10.93
N THR A 566 -8.18 -23.40 -10.70
CA THR A 566 -8.65 -24.37 -11.71
C THR A 566 -10.12 -24.17 -12.06
N SER A 567 -10.97 -23.88 -11.06
CA SER A 567 -12.39 -23.60 -11.25
C SER A 567 -12.62 -22.32 -12.07
N VAL A 568 -11.93 -21.23 -11.73
CA VAL A 568 -11.98 -19.96 -12.46
C VAL A 568 -11.52 -20.11 -13.90
N LEU A 569 -10.42 -20.84 -14.14
CA LEU A 569 -9.93 -21.09 -15.50
C LEU A 569 -10.91 -21.95 -16.31
N ALA A 570 -11.44 -23.03 -15.72
CA ALA A 570 -12.41 -23.90 -16.38
C ALA A 570 -13.69 -23.14 -16.74
N ALA A 571 -14.23 -22.35 -15.81
CA ALA A 571 -15.41 -21.52 -16.05
C ALA A 571 -15.13 -20.42 -17.10
N GLY A 572 -13.97 -19.76 -17.05
CA GLY A 572 -13.58 -18.75 -18.03
C GLY A 572 -13.46 -19.33 -19.45
N VAL A 573 -12.85 -20.52 -19.61
CA VAL A 573 -12.78 -21.22 -20.89
C VAL A 573 -14.16 -21.66 -21.38
N THR A 574 -15.00 -22.20 -20.49
CA THR A 574 -16.36 -22.63 -20.85
C THR A 574 -17.20 -21.44 -21.35
N TYR A 575 -17.15 -20.32 -20.63
CA TYR A 575 -17.83 -19.09 -21.04
C TYR A 575 -17.33 -18.60 -22.40
N LEU A 576 -16.01 -18.65 -22.63
CA LEU A 576 -15.43 -18.26 -23.90
C LEU A 576 -15.93 -19.12 -25.06
N VAL A 577 -15.97 -20.45 -24.88
CA VAL A 577 -16.47 -21.37 -25.91
C VAL A 577 -17.92 -21.05 -26.25
N ILE A 578 -18.78 -20.82 -25.24
CA ILE A 578 -20.18 -20.45 -25.45
C ILE A 578 -20.30 -19.14 -26.23
N MET A 579 -19.52 -18.12 -25.85
CA MET A 579 -19.55 -16.82 -26.52
C MET A 579 -19.09 -16.92 -27.98
N VAL A 580 -18.04 -17.69 -28.27
CA VAL A 580 -17.55 -17.92 -29.64
C VAL A 580 -18.60 -18.68 -30.48
N GLN A 581 -19.27 -19.68 -29.90
CA GLN A 581 -20.32 -20.43 -30.60
C GLN A 581 -21.54 -19.56 -30.93
N LEU A 582 -21.98 -18.71 -30.00
CA LEU A 582 -23.12 -17.80 -30.21
C LEU A 582 -22.85 -16.74 -31.28
N GLN A 583 -21.60 -16.39 -31.56
CA GLN A 583 -21.25 -15.48 -32.65
C GLN A 583 -21.28 -16.14 -34.04
N SER A 584 -21.13 -17.46 -34.10
CA SER A 584 -21.12 -18.20 -35.36
C SER A 584 -22.53 -18.46 -35.93
N GLN A 585 -23.57 -18.20 -35.13
CA GLN A 585 -24.98 -18.27 -35.50
C GLN A 585 -25.47 -16.87 -35.88
#